data_AF-A0AB37ASV8-F1
#
_entry.id   AF-A0AB37ASV8-F1
#
_cell.length_a   1.000
_cell.length_b   1.000
_cell.length_c   1.000
_cell.angle_alpha   90.00
_cell.angle_beta   90.00
_cell.angle_gamma   90.00
#
_symmetry.space_group_name_H-M   'P 1'
#
loop_
_entity.id
_entity.type
_entity.pdbx_description
1 polymer ?
#
loop_
_entity_poly.entity_id
_entity_poly.type
_entity_poly.pdbx_seq_one_letter_code
_entity_poly.pdbx_strand_id
1 'polypeptide(L)'
;MPVQPETEPTDDPRNIGKTRRQTLASALAQRERPSAFIGSRILAGPYELEVVDIGPFTDHGGDVVTFLARPTGPAGPRAGAMLKTAWGTCRVVD
;
A
#
# COMPACT_ATOMS: atom_id res chain seq x y z
N MET A 1 64.67 -19.12 -26.22
CA MET A 1 64.28 -17.70 -26.38
C MET A 1 63.11 -17.64 -27.35
N PRO A 2 61.99 -16.90 -27.14
CA PRO A 2 61.49 -16.17 -25.97
C PRO A 2 60.13 -16.72 -25.45
N VAL A 3 59.77 -16.53 -24.18
CA VAL A 3 58.34 -16.49 -23.77
C VAL A 3 58.16 -15.24 -22.93
N GLN A 4 57.24 -14.38 -23.35
CA GLN A 4 56.89 -13.14 -22.65
C GLN A 4 56.03 -13.49 -21.43
N PRO A 5 56.16 -12.76 -20.30
CA PRO A 5 55.24 -12.92 -19.18
C PRO A 5 53.93 -12.18 -19.49
N GLU A 6 52.89 -12.93 -19.86
CA GLU A 6 51.55 -12.38 -19.94
C GLU A 6 51.04 -12.13 -18.52
N THR A 7 50.89 -10.85 -18.22
CA THR A 7 50.37 -10.30 -16.97
C THR A 7 48.92 -10.76 -16.84
N GLU A 8 48.62 -11.63 -15.87
CA GLU A 8 47.25 -11.95 -15.48
C GLU A 8 46.54 -10.66 -15.04
N PRO A 9 45.51 -10.17 -15.77
CA PRO A 9 44.66 -9.14 -15.24
C PRO A 9 43.70 -9.82 -14.27
N THR A 10 44.06 -9.80 -13.00
CA THR A 10 43.05 -9.87 -11.93
C THR A 10 42.14 -8.66 -12.12
N ASP A 11 41.02 -8.87 -12.81
CA ASP A 11 39.88 -7.96 -12.79
C ASP A 11 38.77 -8.69 -12.01
N ASP A 12 38.70 -8.38 -10.73
CA ASP A 12 37.62 -8.71 -9.81
C ASP A 12 36.60 -7.56 -9.91
N PRO A 13 35.45 -7.71 -10.61
CA PRO A 13 34.38 -6.73 -10.49
C PRO A 13 33.44 -7.13 -9.36
N ARG A 14 33.91 -7.02 -8.11
CA ARG A 14 33.04 -6.60 -7.01
C ARG A 14 32.75 -5.10 -7.16
N ASN A 15 31.70 -4.71 -7.88
CA ASN A 15 30.73 -3.77 -7.29
C ASN A 15 29.45 -3.45 -8.06
N ILE A 16 28.48 -3.09 -7.22
CA ILE A 16 27.09 -2.71 -7.34
C ILE A 16 26.43 -2.59 -8.73
N GLY A 17 25.27 -3.24 -8.80
CA GLY A 17 24.24 -2.94 -9.77
C GLY A 17 23.04 -3.82 -9.52
N LYS A 18 22.36 -3.62 -8.39
CA LYS A 18 21.05 -4.23 -8.10
C LYS A 18 20.03 -3.80 -9.16
N THR A 19 20.07 -4.37 -10.35
CA THR A 19 18.87 -4.43 -11.20
C THR A 19 18.13 -5.66 -10.75
N ARG A 20 17.58 -5.59 -9.52
CA ARG A 20 16.54 -6.49 -9.04
C ARG A 20 15.46 -6.39 -10.11
N ARG A 21 15.39 -7.38 -11.00
CA ARG A 21 14.30 -7.55 -11.95
C ARG A 21 13.03 -7.41 -11.13
N GLN A 22 12.41 -6.24 -11.19
CA GLN A 22 11.09 -6.03 -10.62
C GLN A 22 10.18 -6.81 -11.56
N THR A 23 10.02 -8.09 -11.26
CA THR A 23 9.07 -8.96 -11.93
C THR A 23 7.71 -8.26 -11.91
N LEU A 24 6.96 -8.35 -13.01
CA LEU A 24 5.56 -7.91 -13.04
C LEU A 24 4.76 -8.51 -11.87
N ALA A 25 5.13 -9.72 -11.43
CA ALA A 25 4.63 -10.34 -10.21
C ALA A 25 4.98 -9.57 -8.91
N SER A 26 6.13 -8.90 -8.82
CA SER A 26 6.47 -8.00 -7.70
C SER A 26 5.69 -6.68 -7.78
N ALA A 27 5.44 -6.17 -8.99
CA ALA A 27 4.60 -4.98 -9.20
C ALA A 27 3.12 -5.28 -8.92
N LEU A 28 2.66 -6.49 -9.23
CA LEU A 28 1.33 -7.01 -8.87
C LEU A 28 1.25 -7.33 -7.36
N ALA A 29 2.29 -7.91 -6.76
CA ALA A 29 2.36 -8.15 -5.31
C ALA A 29 2.46 -6.84 -4.50
N GLN A 30 2.93 -5.73 -5.10
CA GLN A 30 2.81 -4.40 -4.48
C GLN A 30 1.38 -3.84 -4.55
N ARG A 31 0.57 -4.26 -5.53
CA ARG A 31 -0.87 -3.92 -5.60
C ARG A 31 -1.72 -4.73 -4.62
N GLU A 32 -1.17 -5.82 -4.07
CA GLU A 32 -1.83 -6.67 -3.07
C GLU A 32 -1.49 -6.26 -1.62
N ARG A 33 -0.93 -5.06 -1.38
CA ARG A 33 -0.83 -4.56 -0.01
C ARG A 33 -2.21 -4.14 0.50
N PRO A 34 -2.73 -4.73 1.59
CA PRO A 34 -3.81 -4.10 2.34
C PRO A 34 -3.22 -2.89 3.06
N SER A 35 -3.13 -1.74 2.38
CA SER A 35 -2.44 -0.56 2.91
C SER A 35 -3.34 0.38 3.71
N ALA A 36 -4.57 -0.02 4.02
CA ALA A 36 -5.38 0.68 5.00
C ALA A 36 -4.89 0.26 6.41
N PHE A 37 -4.05 1.09 7.02
CA PHE A 37 -3.71 1.01 8.45
C PHE A 37 -4.26 2.25 9.16
N ILE A 38 -4.37 2.21 10.48
CA ILE A 38 -4.83 3.37 11.26
C ILE A 38 -3.91 4.58 11.00
N GLY A 39 -4.49 5.71 10.63
CA GLY A 39 -3.81 6.94 10.21
C GLY A 39 -3.48 7.01 8.72
N SER A 40 -3.79 5.98 7.93
CA SER A 40 -3.61 6.03 6.47
C SER A 40 -4.77 6.77 5.81
N ARG A 41 -4.46 7.52 4.74
CA ARG A 41 -5.46 8.15 3.89
C ARG A 41 -5.81 7.26 2.71
N ILE A 42 -7.09 7.08 2.48
CA ILE A 42 -7.67 6.27 1.43
C ILE A 42 -8.64 7.09 0.59
N LEU A 43 -8.83 6.66 -0.65
CA LEU A 43 -9.84 7.22 -1.55
C LEU A 43 -11.02 6.26 -1.67
N ALA A 44 -12.21 6.73 -1.29
CA ALA A 44 -13.47 6.02 -1.41
C ALA A 44 -14.35 6.75 -2.45
N GLY A 45 -14.21 6.38 -3.72
CA GLY A 45 -14.86 7.10 -4.82
C GLY A 45 -14.31 8.54 -4.92
N PRO A 46 -15.14 9.58 -4.81
CA PRO A 46 -14.68 10.97 -4.84
C PRO A 46 -14.16 11.49 -3.49
N TYR A 47 -14.21 10.68 -2.43
CA TYR A 47 -13.94 11.12 -1.06
C TYR A 47 -12.56 10.69 -0.58
N GLU A 48 -11.84 11.61 0.05
CA GLU A 48 -10.61 11.33 0.78
C GLU A 48 -10.93 11.12 2.26
N LEU A 49 -10.56 9.95 2.79
CA LEU A 49 -10.85 9.52 4.15
C LEU A 49 -9.57 9.08 4.84
N GLU A 50 -9.42 9.37 6.12
CA GLU A 50 -8.37 8.83 6.98
C GLU A 50 -8.94 7.68 7.81
N VAL A 51 -8.28 6.53 7.80
CA VAL A 51 -8.68 5.38 8.60
C VAL A 51 -8.38 5.65 10.07
N VAL A 52 -9.39 5.67 10.92
CA VAL A 52 -9.26 5.97 12.35
C VAL A 52 -9.15 4.69 13.17
N ASP A 53 -9.85 3.63 12.79
CA ASP A 53 -9.83 2.38 13.52
C ASP A 53 -10.15 1.20 12.58
N ILE A 54 -9.61 0.01 12.85
CA ILE A 54 -9.77 -1.19 12.02
C ILE A 54 -10.18 -2.36 12.90
N GLY A 55 -11.31 -2.97 12.56
CA GLY A 55 -11.87 -4.07 13.33
C GLY A 55 -13.29 -4.40 12.88
N PRO A 56 -13.84 -5.53 13.31
CA PRO A 56 -15.25 -5.82 13.10
C PRO A 56 -16.08 -4.89 13.99
N PHE A 57 -16.57 -3.80 13.41
CA PHE A 57 -17.56 -2.94 14.05
C PHE A 57 -18.95 -3.37 13.59
N THR A 58 -19.93 -3.23 14.48
CA THR A 58 -21.33 -3.46 14.13
C THR A 58 -22.03 -2.11 14.07
N ASP A 59 -22.67 -1.80 12.95
CA ASP A 59 -23.53 -0.62 12.88
C ASP A 59 -24.86 -0.86 13.63
N HIS A 60 -25.62 0.20 13.89
CA HIS A 60 -26.93 0.11 14.53
C HIS A 60 -27.92 -0.78 13.75
N GLY A 61 -27.72 -0.96 12.43
CA GLY A 61 -28.47 -1.89 11.59
C GLY A 61 -28.03 -3.37 11.66
N GLY A 62 -26.96 -3.69 12.41
CA GLY A 62 -26.39 -5.03 12.46
C GLY A 62 -25.39 -5.34 11.34
N ASP A 63 -25.11 -4.38 10.46
CA ASP A 63 -24.13 -4.53 9.39
C ASP A 63 -22.69 -4.53 9.94
N VAL A 64 -21.86 -5.42 9.39
CA VAL A 64 -20.44 -5.50 9.74
C VAL A 64 -19.65 -4.46 8.96
N VAL A 65 -19.02 -3.56 9.70
CA VAL A 65 -18.08 -2.55 9.22
C VAL A 65 -16.67 -3.04 9.49
N THR A 66 -15.80 -2.91 8.51
CA THR A 66 -14.40 -3.37 8.57
C THR A 66 -13.48 -2.34 9.21
N PHE A 67 -13.79 -1.05 9.05
CA PHE A 67 -12.99 0.03 9.62
C PHE A 67 -13.79 1.34 9.72
N LEU A 68 -13.37 2.21 10.63
CA LEU A 68 -13.88 3.57 10.79
C LEU A 68 -12.96 4.54 10.06
N ALA A 69 -13.54 5.56 9.43
CA ALA A 69 -12.76 6.57 8.73
C ALA A 69 -13.33 7.97 8.90
N ARG A 70 -12.46 8.98 8.99
CA ARG A 70 -12.84 10.40 9.07
C ARG A 70 -12.61 11.07 7.72
N PRO A 71 -13.52 11.94 7.23
CA PRO A 71 -13.27 12.69 6.01
C PRO A 71 -12.16 13.72 6.22
N THR A 72 -11.18 13.76 5.32
CA THR A 72 -10.06 14.72 5.39
C THR A 72 -10.18 15.86 4.37
N GLY A 73 -11.06 15.72 3.38
CA GLY A 73 -11.28 16.71 2.32
C GLY A 73 -12.45 17.66 2.59
N PRO A 74 -12.55 18.78 1.84
CA PRO A 74 -13.65 19.76 1.98
C PRO A 74 -15.01 19.20 1.52
N ALA A 75 -15.00 18.18 0.68
CA ALA A 75 -16.17 17.40 0.30
C ALA A 75 -16.08 16.03 0.97
N GLY A 76 -16.62 15.92 2.18
CA GLY A 76 -16.68 14.67 2.93
C GLY A 76 -18.10 14.06 2.90
N PRO A 77 -18.22 12.72 2.88
CA PRO A 77 -19.49 12.07 3.17
C PRO A 77 -19.97 12.44 4.59
N ARG A 78 -21.28 12.37 4.84
CA ARG A 78 -21.83 12.64 6.17
C ARG A 78 -21.35 11.62 7.20
N ALA A 79 -21.15 12.05 8.44
CA ALA A 79 -20.93 11.14 9.56
C ALA A 79 -22.05 10.09 9.63
N GLY A 80 -21.68 8.84 9.89
CA GLY A 80 -22.55 7.67 9.84
C GLY A 80 -22.75 7.06 8.45
N ALA A 81 -22.29 7.69 7.38
CA ALA A 81 -22.36 7.10 6.04
C ALA A 81 -21.51 5.82 5.97
N MET A 82 -22.06 4.78 5.35
CA MET A 82 -21.33 3.55 5.06
C MET A 82 -20.93 3.54 3.59
N LEU A 83 -19.63 3.36 3.33
CA LEU A 83 -19.09 3.29 1.98
C LEU A 83 -18.42 1.93 1.76
N LYS A 84 -18.66 1.36 0.58
CA LYS A 84 -17.94 0.17 0.13
C LYS A 84 -16.66 0.61 -0.56
N THR A 85 -15.53 0.12 -0.06
CA THR A 85 -14.21 0.43 -0.59
C THR A 85 -13.50 -0.85 -1.03
N ALA A 86 -12.35 -0.71 -1.70
CA ALA A 86 -11.51 -1.86 -2.05
C ALA A 86 -10.95 -2.61 -0.81
N TRP A 87 -10.96 -1.98 0.37
CA TRP A 87 -10.45 -2.54 1.63
C TRP A 87 -11.55 -3.10 2.54
N GLY A 88 -12.82 -3.00 2.14
CA GLY A 88 -13.98 -3.41 2.93
C GLY A 88 -15.01 -2.31 3.11
N THR A 89 -15.95 -2.55 4.01
CA THR A 89 -17.01 -1.59 4.36
C THR A 89 -16.46 -0.61 5.38
N CYS A 90 -16.50 0.68 5.07
CA CYS A 90 -16.09 1.73 6.01
C CYS A 90 -17.29 2.51 6.52
N ARG A 91 -17.26 2.89 7.80
CA ARG A 91 -18.21 3.85 8.37
C ARG A 91 -17.52 5.17 8.61
N VAL A 92 -18.15 6.25 8.15
CA VAL A 92 -17.65 7.60 8.31
C VAL A 92 -17.93 8.08 9.72
N VAL A 93 -16.92 8.57 10.42
CA VAL A 93 -17.01 9.17 11.76
C VAL A 93 -16.62 10.65 11.71
N ASP A 94 -17.07 11.42 12.69
CA ASP A 94 -16.77 12.85 12.83
C ASP A 94 -15.33 13.08 13.32
#